data_AF-A0A6A5ST44-F1
#
_entry.id   AF-A0A6A5ST44-F1
#
_cell.length_a   1.000
_cell.length_b   1.000
_cell.length_c   1.000
_cell.angle_alpha   90.00
_cell.angle_beta   90.00
_cell.angle_gamma   90.00
#
_symmetry.space_group_name_H-M   'P 1'
#
loop_
_entity.id
_entity.type
_entity.pdbx_description
1 polymer ?
#
loop_
_entity_poly.entity_id
_entity_poly.type
_entity_poly.pdbx_seq_one_letter_code
_entity_poly.pdbx_strand_id
1 'polypeptide(L)'
;MPPKRGASGPATKSQQSTLAFHGSSNKVTKSGIKSLVPKKSLFADTKAKDVKPEIVDIFSDTEPTAAEAAITEQTEHEIKAQQVESTPEEDKAQCISDAAIKRYWAAKEKQRLAPRAHQQSLSLHEKVLREFDMSGHYGPCVGISRLKRWKRAHRLHLDPPIEVLAVLLKEQDADDKDKLAVQRSIVDDLLNSKAEVDA
;
A
#
# COMPACT_ATOMS: atom_id res chain seq x y z
N MET A 1 -35.30 -46.09 -3.69
CA MET A 1 -33.93 -46.36 -4.17
C MET A 1 -33.84 -45.93 -5.63
N PRO A 2 -32.88 -45.09 -6.04
CA PRO A 2 -32.78 -44.68 -7.44
C PRO A 2 -32.16 -45.78 -8.31
N PRO A 3 -32.60 -45.97 -9.57
CA PRO A 3 -32.09 -47.04 -10.44
C PRO A 3 -30.69 -46.73 -10.97
N LYS A 4 -29.85 -47.77 -10.97
CA LYS A 4 -28.46 -47.77 -11.42
C LYS A 4 -28.44 -47.82 -12.97
N ARG A 5 -28.04 -46.74 -13.64
CA ARG A 5 -27.89 -46.71 -15.09
C ARG A 5 -26.64 -47.51 -15.49
N GLY A 6 -26.82 -48.72 -16.01
CA GLY A 6 -25.75 -49.50 -16.64
C GLY A 6 -25.51 -49.00 -18.05
N ALA A 7 -24.30 -48.50 -18.34
CA ALA A 7 -23.87 -48.20 -19.69
C ALA A 7 -23.14 -49.42 -20.26
N SER A 8 -23.77 -50.09 -21.23
CA SER A 8 -23.14 -51.09 -22.10
C SER A 8 -22.79 -50.39 -23.41
N GLY A 9 -21.51 -50.11 -23.63
CA GLY A 9 -20.99 -49.53 -24.88
C GLY A 9 -19.49 -49.32 -24.77
N PRO A 10 -18.70 -49.56 -25.85
CA PRO A 10 -17.25 -49.41 -25.81
C PRO A 10 -16.90 -47.94 -25.53
N ALA A 11 -16.09 -47.72 -24.49
CA ALA A 11 -15.67 -46.39 -24.07
C ALA A 11 -14.88 -45.70 -25.19
N THR A 12 -15.46 -44.66 -25.79
CA THR A 12 -14.73 -43.74 -26.66
C THR A 12 -13.67 -43.03 -25.81
N LYS A 13 -12.40 -43.38 -26.01
CA LYS A 13 -11.27 -42.75 -25.31
C LYS A 13 -11.32 -41.25 -25.55
N SER A 14 -11.58 -40.47 -24.51
CA SER A 14 -11.55 -39.01 -24.56
C SER A 14 -10.13 -38.59 -24.96
N GLN A 15 -9.99 -37.86 -26.07
CA GLN A 15 -8.72 -37.26 -26.50
C GLN A 15 -8.40 -36.00 -25.70
N GLN A 16 -8.48 -36.08 -24.38
CA GLN A 16 -8.03 -35.00 -23.53
C GLN A 16 -6.54 -35.21 -23.25
N SER A 17 -5.70 -34.31 -23.73
CA SER A 17 -4.26 -34.35 -23.49
C SER A 17 -3.99 -34.14 -22.00
N THR A 18 -3.61 -35.19 -21.28
CA THR A 18 -3.13 -35.07 -19.90
C THR A 18 -1.77 -34.40 -19.91
N LEU A 19 -1.69 -33.13 -19.49
CA LEU A 19 -0.42 -32.43 -19.31
C LEU A 19 0.39 -33.12 -18.22
N ALA A 20 1.50 -33.77 -18.60
CA ALA A 20 2.40 -34.45 -17.68
C ALA A 20 3.37 -33.44 -17.05
N PHE A 21 3.19 -33.14 -15.75
CA PHE A 21 4.09 -32.25 -15.00
C PHE A 21 5.31 -32.96 -14.41
N HIS A 22 5.48 -34.25 -14.70
CA HIS A 22 6.54 -35.07 -14.13
C HIS A 22 7.45 -35.58 -15.25
N GLY A 23 8.46 -34.78 -15.56
CA GLY A 23 9.53 -35.09 -16.50
C GLY A 23 10.66 -34.07 -16.31
N SER A 24 11.91 -34.51 -16.35
CA SER A 24 13.09 -33.66 -16.10
C SER A 24 13.20 -32.45 -17.06
N SER A 25 12.47 -32.49 -18.18
CA SER A 25 12.36 -31.43 -19.17
C SER A 25 11.34 -30.33 -18.83
N ASN A 26 10.44 -30.52 -17.84
CA ASN A 26 9.43 -29.53 -17.44
C ASN A 26 9.88 -28.67 -16.24
N LYS A 27 11.18 -28.33 -16.18
CA LYS A 27 11.71 -27.37 -15.21
C LYS A 27 11.49 -25.96 -15.76
N VAL A 28 10.50 -25.25 -15.24
CA VAL A 28 10.27 -23.83 -15.53
C VAL A 28 11.51 -23.03 -15.11
N THR A 29 12.39 -22.74 -16.07
CA THR A 29 13.54 -21.86 -15.84
C THR A 29 13.03 -20.42 -15.94
N LYS A 30 12.85 -19.78 -14.79
CA LYS A 30 12.74 -18.32 -14.73
C LYS A 30 14.03 -17.77 -15.36
N SER A 31 13.92 -16.89 -16.35
CA SER A 31 15.07 -16.21 -16.96
C SER A 31 15.76 -15.36 -15.90
N GLY A 32 16.74 -15.96 -15.23
CA GLY A 32 17.58 -15.34 -14.22
C GLY A 32 19.03 -15.36 -14.68
N ILE A 33 19.64 -14.19 -14.66
CA ILE A 33 21.04 -13.91 -14.96
C ILE A 33 21.94 -14.93 -14.25
N LYS A 34 22.87 -15.52 -15.01
CA LYS A 34 23.82 -16.54 -14.55
C LYS A 34 24.77 -15.93 -13.52
N SER A 35 24.76 -16.43 -12.28
CA SER A 35 25.91 -16.36 -11.38
C SER A 35 26.42 -17.76 -11.08
N LEU A 36 27.73 -17.90 -11.21
CA LEU A 36 28.51 -19.13 -11.19
C LEU A 36 28.72 -19.66 -9.76
N VAL A 37 28.89 -20.99 -9.65
CA VAL A 37 29.67 -21.77 -8.65
C VAL A 37 28.93 -22.34 -7.41
N PRO A 38 29.34 -23.54 -6.90
CA PRO A 38 28.41 -24.63 -6.57
C PRO A 38 28.27 -25.02 -5.08
N LYS A 39 27.23 -25.82 -4.87
CA LYS A 39 26.79 -26.62 -3.70
C LYS A 39 27.81 -26.89 -2.58
N LYS A 40 27.38 -26.66 -1.33
CA LYS A 40 27.57 -27.61 -0.22
C LYS A 40 26.43 -27.50 0.80
N SER A 41 25.79 -28.63 1.04
CA SER A 41 24.71 -28.89 1.99
C SER A 41 25.21 -28.93 3.43
N LEU A 42 24.53 -28.28 4.37
CA LEU A 42 24.53 -28.66 5.79
C LEU A 42 23.17 -28.31 6.42
N PHE A 43 22.38 -29.34 6.70
CA PHE A 43 21.32 -29.29 7.71
C PHE A 43 21.97 -29.37 9.09
N ALA A 44 21.54 -28.54 10.04
CA ALA A 44 21.58 -28.84 11.47
C ALA A 44 20.62 -27.92 12.23
N ASP A 45 19.68 -28.54 12.94
CA ASP A 45 18.75 -27.96 13.90
C ASP A 45 19.46 -27.22 15.05
N THR A 46 18.80 -26.23 15.67
CA THR A 46 18.65 -26.18 17.14
C THR A 46 17.70 -25.06 17.62
N LYS A 47 16.60 -25.53 18.24
CA LYS A 47 15.92 -25.09 19.47
C LYS A 47 15.51 -23.62 19.70
N ALA A 48 14.20 -23.49 19.89
CA ALA A 48 13.47 -22.39 20.51
C ALA A 48 13.88 -22.10 21.96
N LYS A 49 13.83 -20.81 22.34
CA LYS A 49 13.66 -20.35 23.71
C LYS A 49 12.86 -19.05 23.76
N ASP A 50 11.86 -19.05 24.63
CA ASP A 50 10.97 -17.95 25.06
C ASP A 50 11.69 -16.66 25.43
N VAL A 51 11.14 -15.50 25.02
CA VAL A 51 11.33 -14.21 25.71
C VAL A 51 10.03 -13.39 25.65
N LYS A 52 9.57 -12.91 26.81
CA LYS A 52 8.43 -12.00 27.00
C LYS A 52 8.83 -10.56 26.62
N PRO A 53 7.94 -9.73 26.04
CA PRO A 53 8.30 -8.38 25.62
C PRO A 53 8.30 -7.38 26.80
N GLU A 54 9.44 -6.72 26.99
CA GLU A 54 9.60 -5.51 27.80
C GLU A 54 9.34 -4.29 26.89
N ILE A 55 8.47 -3.40 27.34
CA ILE A 55 8.06 -2.20 26.62
C ILE A 55 9.18 -1.18 26.77
N VAL A 56 9.86 -0.85 25.68
CA VAL A 56 10.86 0.24 25.66
C VAL A 56 10.32 1.39 24.82
N ASP A 57 10.32 2.56 25.45
CA ASP A 57 9.94 3.87 24.96
C ASP A 57 10.86 4.28 23.79
N ILE A 58 10.34 4.35 22.56
CA ILE A 58 11.12 4.69 21.35
C ILE A 58 10.93 6.17 21.06
N PHE A 59 11.75 7.00 21.72
CA PHE A 59 12.20 8.28 21.16
C PHE A 59 13.69 8.12 20.89
N SER A 60 14.05 7.81 19.65
CA SER A 60 15.44 7.84 19.22
C SER A 60 15.49 8.32 17.77
N ASP A 61 16.13 9.47 17.59
CA ASP A 61 16.52 10.03 16.31
C ASP A 61 17.39 9.00 15.56
N THR A 62 16.82 8.29 14.58
CA THR A 62 17.51 7.30 13.75
C THR A 62 17.76 7.85 12.35
N GLU A 63 18.97 7.60 11.83
CA GLU A 63 19.33 7.98 10.46
C GLU A 63 18.54 7.12 9.46
N PRO A 64 17.88 7.73 8.45
CA PRO A 64 17.00 7.02 7.54
C PRO A 64 17.77 6.00 6.71
N THR A 65 17.18 4.81 6.53
CA THR A 65 17.72 3.78 5.62
C THR A 65 17.90 4.36 4.21
N ALA A 66 18.93 3.94 3.46
CA ALA A 66 19.24 4.49 2.12
C ALA A 66 18.04 4.48 1.14
N ALA A 67 17.15 3.49 1.25
CA ALA A 67 15.91 3.44 0.47
C ALA A 67 14.88 4.48 0.92
N GLU A 68 14.79 4.77 2.22
CA GLU A 68 13.88 5.77 2.78
C GLU A 68 14.36 7.18 2.50
N ALA A 69 15.65 7.44 2.64
CA ALA A 69 16.26 8.71 2.26
C ALA A 69 16.01 9.00 0.77
N ALA A 70 16.21 8.00 -0.11
CA ALA A 70 15.92 8.16 -1.53
C ALA A 70 14.44 8.44 -1.82
N ILE A 71 13.51 7.82 -1.10
CA ILE A 71 12.07 8.11 -1.24
C ILE A 71 11.78 9.53 -0.74
N THR A 72 12.26 9.92 0.44
CA THR A 72 12.03 11.25 1.01
C THR A 72 12.58 12.34 0.10
N GLU A 73 13.83 12.21 -0.35
CA GLU A 73 14.45 13.13 -1.32
C GLU A 73 13.67 13.20 -2.63
N GLN A 74 13.24 12.05 -3.19
CA GLN A 74 12.37 12.04 -4.37
C GLN A 74 11.06 12.77 -4.10
N THR A 75 10.46 12.55 -2.92
CA THR A 75 9.20 13.17 -2.54
C THR A 75 9.35 14.69 -2.44
N GLU A 76 10.42 15.17 -1.81
CA GLU A 76 10.75 16.59 -1.68
C GLU A 76 11.00 17.25 -3.04
N HIS A 77 11.86 16.65 -3.86
CA HIS A 77 12.16 17.14 -5.20
C HIS A 77 10.89 17.20 -6.07
N GLU A 78 10.00 16.22 -5.94
CA GLU A 78 8.75 16.17 -6.69
C GLU A 78 7.70 17.15 -6.18
N ILE A 79 7.59 17.35 -4.86
CA ILE A 79 6.73 18.39 -4.28
C ILE A 79 7.18 19.75 -4.80
N LYS A 80 8.49 20.01 -4.77
CA LYS A 80 9.07 21.28 -5.23
C LYS A 80 8.86 21.48 -6.73
N ALA A 81 8.99 20.43 -7.54
CA ALA A 81 8.70 20.49 -8.97
C ALA A 81 7.21 20.72 -9.26
N GLN A 82 6.31 20.17 -8.44
CA GLN A 82 4.86 20.25 -8.64
C GLN A 82 4.24 21.55 -8.12
N GLN A 83 4.87 22.26 -7.18
CA GLN A 83 4.44 23.59 -6.74
C GLN A 83 4.51 24.66 -7.84
N VAL A 84 5.26 24.42 -8.92
CA VAL A 84 5.48 25.42 -9.98
C VAL A 84 4.28 25.56 -10.92
N GLU A 85 3.36 24.59 -10.97
CA GLU A 85 2.18 24.65 -11.83
C GLU A 85 0.90 24.50 -11.01
N SER A 86 0.27 25.64 -10.67
CA SER A 86 -1.07 25.69 -10.09
C SER A 86 -2.06 25.09 -11.07
N THR A 87 -2.51 23.87 -10.77
CA THR A 87 -3.51 23.17 -11.56
C THR A 87 -4.92 23.68 -11.21
N PRO A 88 -5.87 23.71 -12.16
CA PRO A 88 -7.23 24.18 -11.89
C PRO A 88 -7.95 23.33 -10.83
N GLU A 89 -7.49 22.10 -10.58
CA GLU A 89 -7.95 21.25 -9.48
C GLU A 89 -7.49 21.74 -8.12
N GLU A 90 -6.27 22.27 -8.01
CA GLU A 90 -5.74 22.83 -6.76
C GLU A 90 -6.52 24.09 -6.36
N ASP A 91 -6.87 24.96 -7.32
CA ASP A 91 -7.72 26.12 -7.08
C ASP A 91 -9.11 25.71 -6.54
N LYS A 92 -9.70 24.68 -7.16
CA LYS A 92 -10.98 24.11 -6.69
C LYS A 92 -10.85 23.54 -5.29
N ALA A 93 -9.75 22.85 -4.99
CA ALA A 93 -9.48 22.27 -3.69
C ALA A 93 -9.27 23.34 -2.60
N GLN A 94 -8.60 24.44 -2.91
CA GLN A 94 -8.44 25.58 -2.00
C GLN A 94 -9.78 26.23 -1.65
N CYS A 95 -10.74 26.25 -2.59
CA CYS A 95 -12.10 26.75 -2.34
C CYS A 95 -12.92 25.86 -1.40
N ILE A 96 -12.46 24.63 -1.08
CA ILE A 96 -13.22 23.69 -0.25
C ILE A 96 -13.15 24.08 1.22
N SER A 97 -14.30 24.50 1.76
CA SER A 97 -14.46 24.77 3.19
C SER A 97 -14.31 23.50 4.05
N ASP A 98 -13.90 23.67 5.31
CA ASP A 98 -13.82 22.56 6.29
C ASP A 98 -15.18 21.89 6.53
N ALA A 99 -16.27 22.66 6.38
CA ALA A 99 -17.63 22.12 6.46
C ALA A 99 -17.92 21.11 5.35
N ALA A 100 -17.39 21.32 4.14
CA ALA A 100 -17.53 20.37 3.04
C ALA A 100 -16.75 19.07 3.33
N ILE A 101 -15.53 19.18 3.86
CA ILE A 101 -14.71 18.02 4.27
C ILE A 101 -15.45 17.22 5.38
N LYS A 102 -16.06 17.91 6.36
CA LYS A 102 -16.89 17.28 7.39
C LYS A 102 -18.10 16.54 6.81
N ARG A 103 -18.80 17.13 5.85
CA ARG A 103 -19.94 16.49 5.17
C ARG A 103 -19.49 15.25 4.39
N TYR A 104 -18.38 15.34 3.66
CA TYR A 104 -17.79 14.22 2.94
C TYR A 104 -17.48 13.06 3.90
N TRP A 105 -16.81 13.34 5.03
CA TRP A 105 -16.49 12.32 6.02
C TRP A 105 -17.74 11.70 6.64
N ALA A 106 -18.72 12.52 7.03
CA ALA A 106 -19.99 12.05 7.59
C ALA A 106 -20.77 11.15 6.60
N ALA A 107 -20.73 11.48 5.30
CA ALA A 107 -21.33 10.64 4.27
C ALA A 107 -20.64 9.27 4.16
N LYS A 108 -19.30 9.24 4.26
CA LYS A 108 -18.53 7.98 4.31
C LYS A 108 -18.82 7.16 5.55
N GLU A 109 -18.93 7.79 6.71
CA GLU A 109 -19.29 7.09 7.96
C GLU A 109 -20.70 6.51 7.91
N LYS A 110 -21.67 7.24 7.32
CA LYS A 110 -23.05 6.76 7.15
C LYS A 110 -23.16 5.51 6.25
N GLN A 111 -22.22 5.30 5.34
CA GLN A 111 -22.16 4.09 4.51
C GLN A 111 -21.76 2.85 5.31
N ARG A 112 -21.23 3.01 6.53
CA ARG A 112 -20.75 1.91 7.37
C ARG A 112 -21.84 1.43 8.34
N LEU A 113 -21.81 0.14 8.63
CA LEU A 113 -22.70 -0.49 9.62
C LEU A 113 -22.24 -0.28 11.06
N ALA A 114 -20.93 -0.06 11.28
CA ALA A 114 -20.33 0.04 12.61
C ALA A 114 -19.28 1.15 12.68
N PRO A 115 -19.13 1.81 13.85
CA PRO A 115 -18.14 2.86 14.06
C PRO A 115 -16.71 2.30 14.12
N ARG A 116 -15.71 3.13 13.77
CA ARG A 116 -14.29 2.77 13.84
C ARG A 116 -13.72 3.14 15.22
N ALA A 117 -13.78 2.21 16.17
CA ALA A 117 -13.31 2.42 17.54
C ALA A 117 -11.81 2.83 17.60
N HIS A 118 -10.96 2.28 16.72
CA HIS A 118 -9.52 2.58 16.66
C HIS A 118 -9.17 3.97 16.11
N GLN A 119 -10.16 4.78 15.73
CA GLN A 119 -9.94 6.09 15.12
C GLN A 119 -10.50 7.25 15.94
N GLN A 120 -10.98 6.98 17.14
CA GLN A 120 -11.57 8.03 17.97
C GLN A 120 -10.55 9.12 18.34
N SER A 121 -9.28 8.77 18.46
CA SER A 121 -8.17 9.71 18.75
C SER A 121 -7.67 10.49 17.53
N LEU A 122 -8.07 10.13 16.31
CA LEU A 122 -7.50 10.71 15.09
C LEU A 122 -8.24 11.97 14.66
N SER A 123 -7.49 12.90 14.07
CA SER A 123 -8.05 14.12 13.48
C SER A 123 -8.95 13.77 12.29
N LEU A 124 -9.83 14.71 11.90
CA LEU A 124 -10.71 14.51 10.75
C LEU A 124 -9.92 14.36 9.45
N HIS A 125 -8.91 15.21 9.27
CA HIS A 125 -8.04 15.20 8.10
C HIS A 125 -7.32 13.87 7.97
N GLU A 126 -6.75 13.38 9.06
CA GLU A 126 -6.04 12.10 9.09
C GLU A 126 -6.98 10.92 8.78
N LYS A 127 -8.22 10.94 9.26
CA LYS A 127 -9.24 9.92 8.90
C LYS A 127 -9.52 9.89 7.39
N VAL A 128 -9.62 11.07 6.76
CA VAL A 128 -9.82 11.22 5.32
C VAL A 128 -8.62 10.68 4.55
N LEU A 129 -7.39 11.05 4.94
CA LEU A 129 -6.16 10.58 4.30
C LEU A 129 -5.95 9.07 4.46
N ARG A 130 -6.20 8.52 5.65
CA ARG A 130 -6.15 7.07 5.91
C ARG A 130 -7.14 6.29 5.05
N GLU A 131 -8.35 6.80 4.86
CA GLU A 131 -9.34 6.17 3.99
C GLU A 131 -8.87 6.16 2.53
N PHE A 132 -8.25 7.27 2.08
CA PHE A 132 -7.65 7.34 0.75
C PHE A 132 -6.52 6.32 0.59
N ASP A 133 -5.61 6.22 1.56
CA ASP A 133 -4.49 5.27 1.57
C ASP A 133 -4.94 3.81 1.50
N MET A 134 -6.04 3.48 2.19
CA MET A 134 -6.62 2.14 2.19
C MET A 134 -7.43 1.79 0.93
N SER A 135 -7.81 2.79 0.12
CA SER A 135 -8.54 2.56 -1.13
C SER A 135 -7.59 2.09 -2.23
N GLY A 136 -7.70 0.83 -2.67
CA GLY A 136 -6.93 0.31 -3.80
C GLY A 136 -7.32 0.88 -5.17
N HIS A 137 -8.42 1.65 -5.25
CA HIS A 137 -8.97 2.15 -6.52
C HIS A 137 -8.03 3.11 -7.26
N TYR A 138 -7.27 3.93 -6.52
CA TYR A 138 -6.40 4.99 -7.06
C TYR A 138 -4.94 4.51 -7.31
N GLY A 139 -4.73 3.19 -7.26
CA GLY A 139 -3.42 2.56 -7.39
C GLY A 139 -2.64 2.49 -6.07
N PRO A 140 -1.38 2.03 -6.10
CA PRO A 140 -0.58 1.81 -4.90
C PRO A 140 -0.32 3.12 -4.14
N CYS A 141 -0.30 3.02 -2.80
CA CYS A 141 0.00 4.11 -1.85
C CYS A 141 1.41 4.07 -1.27
N VAL A 142 2.13 2.96 -1.45
CA VAL A 142 3.47 2.71 -0.93
C VAL A 142 4.52 3.27 -1.91
N GLY A 143 5.56 3.93 -1.39
CA GLY A 143 6.69 4.47 -2.15
C GLY A 143 6.38 5.69 -3.03
N ILE A 144 5.25 6.38 -2.81
CA ILE A 144 4.89 7.63 -3.51
C ILE A 144 4.16 8.59 -2.56
N SER A 145 4.23 9.89 -2.81
CA SER A 145 3.41 10.86 -2.05
C SER A 145 1.92 10.71 -2.34
N ARG A 146 1.11 11.03 -1.32
CA ARG A 146 -0.35 11.16 -1.44
C ARG A 146 -0.75 12.13 -2.56
N LEU A 147 -0.07 13.27 -2.69
CA LEU A 147 -0.34 14.27 -3.74
C LEU A 147 -0.07 13.71 -5.14
N LYS A 148 1.07 13.03 -5.35
CA LYS A 148 1.39 12.37 -6.63
C LYS A 148 0.39 11.27 -6.95
N ARG A 149 -0.01 10.48 -5.95
CA ARG A 149 -1.02 9.44 -6.10
C ARG A 149 -2.36 10.02 -6.54
N TRP A 150 -2.79 11.13 -5.94
CA TRP A 150 -4.02 11.83 -6.30
C TRP A 150 -3.96 12.37 -7.73
N LYS A 151 -2.89 13.10 -8.09
CA LYS A 151 -2.70 13.64 -9.46
C LYS A 151 -2.66 12.53 -10.50
N ARG A 152 -2.00 11.39 -10.20
CA ARG A 152 -2.00 10.22 -11.08
C ARG A 152 -3.41 9.67 -11.28
N ALA A 153 -4.18 9.50 -10.21
CA ALA A 153 -5.55 9.04 -10.31
C ALA A 153 -6.45 9.98 -11.12
N HIS A 154 -6.27 11.30 -10.96
CA HIS A 154 -6.97 12.30 -11.76
C HIS A 154 -6.59 12.21 -13.25
N ARG A 155 -5.30 12.09 -13.57
CA ARG A 155 -4.82 11.87 -14.95
C ARG A 155 -5.35 10.57 -15.57
N LEU A 156 -5.66 9.57 -14.76
CA LEU A 156 -6.26 8.31 -15.18
C LEU A 156 -7.79 8.34 -15.20
N HIS A 157 -8.41 9.50 -14.95
CA HIS A 157 -9.87 9.67 -14.91
C HIS A 157 -10.58 8.72 -13.93
N LEU A 158 -9.94 8.45 -12.78
CA LEU A 158 -10.51 7.64 -11.70
C LEU A 158 -11.32 8.48 -10.70
N ASP A 159 -11.56 9.76 -11.00
CA ASP A 159 -12.31 10.71 -10.18
C ASP A 159 -11.97 10.67 -8.68
N PRO A 160 -10.70 10.93 -8.30
CA PRO A 160 -10.34 10.96 -6.89
C PRO A 160 -11.07 12.11 -6.17
N PRO A 161 -11.49 11.92 -4.91
CA PRO A 161 -12.25 12.92 -4.15
C PRO A 161 -11.43 14.19 -3.95
N ILE A 162 -12.03 15.33 -4.29
CA ILE A 162 -11.39 16.64 -4.22
C ILE A 162 -11.12 17.08 -2.78
N GLU A 163 -11.88 16.56 -1.82
CA GLU A 163 -11.69 16.80 -0.39
C GLU A 163 -10.35 16.26 0.09
N VAL A 164 -9.84 15.17 -0.49
CA VAL A 164 -8.51 14.64 -0.16
C VAL A 164 -7.43 15.63 -0.58
N LEU A 165 -7.54 16.21 -1.79
CA LEU A 165 -6.60 17.23 -2.25
C LEU A 165 -6.66 18.48 -1.37
N ALA A 166 -7.86 18.91 -0.99
CA ALA A 166 -8.04 20.06 -0.10
C ALA A 166 -7.40 19.85 1.28
N VAL A 167 -7.51 18.63 1.83
CA VAL A 167 -6.83 18.27 3.08
C VAL A 167 -5.31 18.32 2.92
N LEU A 168 -4.77 17.73 1.84
CA LEU A 168 -3.33 17.72 1.59
C LEU A 168 -2.75 19.13 1.46
N LEU A 169 -3.44 20.04 0.76
CA LEU A 169 -3.00 21.42 0.61
C LEU A 169 -3.02 22.18 1.95
N LYS A 170 -4.09 22.03 2.74
CA LYS A 170 -4.20 22.68 4.05
C LYS A 170 -3.15 22.23 5.05
N GLU A 171 -2.85 20.93 5.08
CA GLU A 171 -1.82 20.38 5.95
C GLU A 171 -0.41 20.69 5.45
N GLN A 172 -0.23 20.93 4.15
CA GLN A 172 1.05 21.36 3.58
C GLN A 172 1.40 22.82 3.88
N ASP A 173 0.40 23.64 4.21
CA ASP A 173 0.60 25.01 4.71
C ASP A 173 0.95 25.06 6.21
N ALA A 174 0.87 23.93 6.92
CA ALA A 174 1.28 23.79 8.32
C ALA A 174 2.82 23.61 8.45
N ASP A 175 3.31 23.42 9.68
CA ASP A 175 4.74 23.39 10.03
C ASP A 175 5.57 22.44 9.14
N ASP A 176 6.85 22.80 8.88
CA ASP A 176 7.71 22.10 7.90
C ASP A 176 7.91 20.60 8.17
N LYS A 177 7.92 20.16 9.44
CA LYS A 177 8.07 18.75 9.81
C LYS A 177 6.85 17.90 9.44
N ASP A 178 5.67 18.49 9.51
CA ASP A 178 4.41 17.76 9.27
C ASP A 178 4.16 17.57 7.77
N LYS A 179 4.75 18.41 6.91
CA LYS A 179 4.60 18.33 5.45
C LYS A 179 5.00 16.97 4.89
N LEU A 180 6.11 16.40 5.37
CA LEU A 180 6.59 15.11 4.89
C LEU A 180 5.71 13.97 5.44
N ALA A 181 5.38 14.00 6.73
CA ALA A 181 4.52 13.00 7.35
C ALA A 181 3.11 12.95 6.72
N VAL A 182 2.58 14.11 6.32
CA VAL A 182 1.30 14.24 5.63
C VAL A 182 1.35 13.70 4.20
N GLN A 183 2.52 13.69 3.56
CA GLN A 183 2.64 13.16 2.20
C GLN A 183 2.89 11.66 2.17
N ARG A 184 3.46 11.09 3.23
CA ARG A 184 3.69 9.65 3.36
C ARG A 184 2.42 8.93 3.79
N SER A 185 2.15 7.78 3.20
CA SER A 185 0.99 6.97 3.59
C SER A 185 1.30 6.18 4.86
N ILE A 186 0.30 5.96 5.71
CA ILE A 186 0.52 5.20 6.96
C ILE A 186 0.89 3.75 6.68
N VAL A 187 0.42 3.21 5.55
CA VAL A 187 0.79 1.87 5.09
C VAL A 187 2.27 1.82 4.72
N ASP A 188 2.78 2.87 4.07
CA ASP A 188 4.21 3.03 3.76
C ASP A 188 5.01 3.07 5.06
N ASP A 189 4.66 3.98 5.97
CA ASP A 189 5.35 4.13 7.26
C ASP A 189 5.34 2.83 8.08
N LEU A 190 4.23 2.10 8.11
CA LEU A 190 4.14 0.81 8.81
C LEU A 190 5.05 -0.25 8.20
N LEU A 191 5.15 -0.31 6.88
CA LEU A 191 6.01 -1.27 6.19
C LEU A 191 7.50 -0.94 6.38
N ASN A 192 7.80 0.34 6.55
CA ASN A 192 9.14 0.89 6.70
C ASN A 192 9.65 0.85 8.16
N SER A 193 8.79 1.06 9.16
CA SER A 193 9.16 1.06 10.59
C SER A 193 9.80 -0.21 11.13
N LYS A 194 9.63 -1.36 10.46
CA LYS A 194 10.29 -2.63 10.85
C LYS A 194 11.73 -2.75 10.39
N ALA A 195 12.18 -1.94 9.43
CA ALA A 195 13.56 -2.03 8.93
C ALA A 195 14.59 -1.61 9.99
N GLU A 196 14.19 -0.84 11.00
CA GLU A 196 15.09 -0.31 12.03
C GLU A 196 15.33 -1.25 13.22
N VAL A 197 14.49 -2.28 13.41
CA VAL A 197 14.58 -3.17 14.59
C VAL A 197 15.59 -4.31 14.43
N ASP A 198 15.97 -4.63 13.18
CA ASP A 198 16.87 -5.76 12.85
C ASP A 198 18.28 -5.32 12.42
N ALA A 199 18.66 -4.04 12.62
CA ALA A 199 19.97 -3.48 12.25
C ALA A 199 20.93 -3.36 13.45
#